data_AF-A0A2S3YRK3-F1
#
_entry.id   AF-A0A2S3YRK3-F1
#
_cell.length_a   1.000
_cell.length_b   1.000
_cell.length_c   1.000
_cell.angle_alpha   90.00
_cell.angle_beta   90.00
_cell.angle_gamma   90.00
#
_symmetry.space_group_name_H-M   'P 1'
#
loop_
_entity.id
_entity.type
_entity.pdbx_description
1 polymer ?
#
loop_
_entity_poly.entity_id
_entity_poly.type
_entity_poly.pdbx_seq_one_letter_code
_entity_poly.pdbx_strand_id
1 'polypeptide(L)'
;MPQHSANEQYLLELINAERAKAGVQPLAFDNDLSEAAEGHSQWMLAADVFSHTGSGGSSSTQRIKAAGYVLQGSWATGENIAWATTRAPTGYQDEVKLLHTNLMNSSGHRANLLNPNFREVGLGVEVGDYGGRSSAFVTENFAKTGSDLFLTGVAFDDRDGDRFYDPGEGLGGITVTAKNSAGQLFKTTASAAGGYDLALKPGTYTVTFSGANIATSTQTATIGTKNVKKDLIDPAMTSGTLSANAAAEGSAPMSTPVHTPVPSDASEGDGTPTSNAWLADFLKDSGDWDAVQSDRLTGSASDEASAPVAKNGDHLALALNGDQLHFQPSLETVGKADEIADLFEEMVANFAHRDSLPSRLADHSDDLQVPADVDATHDALADILVQMATARGSLNSDLFV
;
A
#
# COMPACT_ATOMS: atom_id res chain seq x y z
N MET A 1 -0.59 25.59 -12.46
CA MET A 1 -1.10 24.21 -12.31
C MET A 1 -0.98 23.93 -10.84
N PRO A 2 -2.06 23.53 -10.13
CA PRO A 2 -1.87 22.87 -8.85
C PRO A 2 -0.91 21.70 -9.09
N GLN A 3 0.11 21.59 -8.27
CA GLN A 3 1.22 20.68 -8.46
C GLN A 3 1.00 19.54 -7.47
N HIS A 4 0.65 18.35 -7.96
CA HIS A 4 0.46 17.18 -7.10
C HIS A 4 1.70 16.97 -6.22
N SER A 5 1.47 16.69 -4.94
CA SER A 5 2.51 16.39 -3.97
C SER A 5 3.22 15.08 -4.31
N ALA A 6 4.38 14.86 -3.71
CA ALA A 6 5.09 13.59 -3.85
C ALA A 6 4.27 12.39 -3.33
N ASN A 7 3.48 12.60 -2.28
CA ASN A 7 2.60 11.57 -1.72
C ASN A 7 1.41 11.24 -2.62
N GLU A 8 0.82 12.24 -3.27
CA GLU A 8 -0.24 12.00 -4.26
C GLU A 8 0.30 11.28 -5.49
N GLN A 9 1.50 11.67 -5.96
CA GLN A 9 2.16 10.95 -7.04
C GLN A 9 2.42 9.49 -6.65
N TYR A 10 2.96 9.25 -5.46
CA TYR A 10 3.17 7.89 -4.95
C TYR A 10 1.89 7.08 -4.87
N LEU A 11 0.79 7.68 -4.39
CA LEU A 11 -0.52 7.05 -4.38
C LEU A 11 -0.99 6.69 -5.81
N LEU A 12 -0.84 7.60 -6.79
CA LEU A 12 -1.18 7.28 -8.18
C LEU A 12 -0.36 6.10 -8.73
N GLU A 13 0.92 6.03 -8.38
CA GLU A 13 1.80 4.94 -8.81
C GLU A 13 1.38 3.60 -8.21
N LEU A 14 0.99 3.56 -6.93
CA LEU A 14 0.41 2.37 -6.29
C LEU A 14 -0.87 1.93 -7.00
N ILE A 15 -1.79 2.88 -7.26
CA ILE A 15 -3.04 2.62 -7.99
C ILE A 15 -2.76 2.06 -9.38
N ASN A 16 -1.85 2.70 -10.13
CA ASN A 16 -1.54 2.28 -11.50
C ASN A 16 -0.80 0.95 -11.57
N ALA A 17 -0.01 0.59 -10.54
CA ALA A 17 0.58 -0.74 -10.42
C ALA A 17 -0.50 -1.82 -10.25
N GLU A 18 -1.49 -1.61 -9.39
CA GLU A 18 -2.62 -2.54 -9.22
C GLU A 18 -3.48 -2.63 -10.48
N ARG A 19 -3.70 -1.51 -11.16
CA ARG A 19 -4.42 -1.46 -12.44
C ARG A 19 -3.68 -2.21 -13.54
N ALA A 20 -2.36 -2.14 -13.58
CA ALA A 20 -1.54 -2.91 -14.50
C ALA A 20 -1.64 -4.42 -14.23
N LYS A 21 -1.57 -4.84 -12.95
CA LYS A 21 -1.79 -6.25 -12.53
C LYS A 21 -3.17 -6.76 -12.95
N ALA A 22 -4.20 -5.91 -12.88
CA ALA A 22 -5.56 -6.23 -13.29
C ALA A 22 -5.81 -6.13 -14.81
N GLY A 23 -4.82 -5.72 -15.61
CA GLY A 23 -4.96 -5.57 -17.07
C GLY A 23 -5.87 -4.41 -17.51
N VAL A 24 -6.10 -3.43 -16.64
CA VAL A 24 -6.89 -2.23 -16.93
C VAL A 24 -5.98 -1.02 -17.20
N GLN A 25 -6.52 -0.02 -17.90
CA GLN A 25 -5.73 1.14 -18.33
C GLN A 25 -5.26 1.98 -17.13
N PRO A 26 -4.08 2.61 -17.18
CA PRO A 26 -3.66 3.54 -16.13
C PRO A 26 -4.58 4.76 -16.08
N LEU A 27 -4.66 5.38 -14.91
CA LEU A 27 -5.31 6.66 -14.69
C LEU A 27 -4.29 7.78 -14.88
N ALA A 28 -4.75 8.88 -15.48
CA ALA A 28 -4.04 10.15 -15.57
C ALA A 28 -4.53 11.09 -14.46
N PHE A 29 -3.70 12.02 -13.99
CA PHE A 29 -4.21 13.06 -13.11
C PHE A 29 -5.14 14.02 -13.85
N ASP A 30 -6.12 14.56 -13.12
CA ASP A 30 -6.87 15.74 -13.51
C ASP A 30 -6.93 16.74 -12.34
N ASN A 31 -6.63 18.01 -12.63
CA ASN A 31 -6.51 19.04 -11.61
C ASN A 31 -7.85 19.40 -10.95
N ASP A 32 -8.94 19.39 -11.70
CA ASP A 32 -10.27 19.72 -11.17
C ASP A 32 -10.75 18.58 -10.26
N LEU A 33 -10.45 17.33 -10.61
CA LEU A 33 -10.68 16.19 -9.72
C LEU A 33 -9.84 16.27 -8.45
N SER A 34 -8.56 16.68 -8.56
CA SER A 34 -7.66 16.82 -7.41
C SER A 34 -8.15 17.92 -6.46
N GLU A 35 -8.54 19.09 -6.99
CA GLU A 35 -9.13 20.16 -6.17
C GLU A 35 -10.37 19.67 -5.41
N ALA A 36 -11.24 18.88 -6.06
CA ALA A 36 -12.40 18.28 -5.39
C ALA A 36 -12.02 17.24 -4.31
N ALA A 37 -10.94 16.49 -4.51
CA ALA A 37 -10.46 15.48 -3.58
C ALA A 37 -9.77 16.10 -2.36
N GLU A 38 -8.81 17.01 -2.59
CA GLU A 38 -8.11 17.79 -1.57
C GLU A 38 -9.12 18.55 -0.70
N GLY A 39 -10.04 19.29 -1.33
CA GLY A 39 -11.07 20.03 -0.60
C GLY A 39 -11.99 19.16 0.25
N HIS A 40 -12.24 17.91 -0.16
CA HIS A 40 -13.05 16.98 0.63
C HIS A 40 -12.28 16.40 1.81
N SER A 41 -11.01 16.01 1.62
CA SER A 41 -10.13 15.58 2.72
C SER A 41 -9.94 16.68 3.76
N GLN A 42 -9.68 17.92 3.32
CA GLN A 42 -9.58 19.09 4.20
C GLN A 42 -10.89 19.35 4.95
N TRP A 43 -12.03 19.22 4.29
CA TRP A 43 -13.34 19.38 4.94
C TRP A 43 -13.60 18.30 5.99
N MET A 44 -13.29 17.03 5.71
CA MET A 44 -13.45 15.93 6.66
C MET A 44 -12.63 16.16 7.93
N LEU A 45 -11.36 16.58 7.78
CA LEU A 45 -10.51 16.98 8.90
C LEU A 45 -11.10 18.17 9.67
N ALA A 46 -11.47 19.25 8.98
CA ALA A 46 -11.96 20.47 9.63
C ALA A 46 -13.32 20.30 10.34
N ALA A 47 -14.17 19.41 9.82
CA ALA A 47 -15.48 19.11 10.39
C ALA A 47 -15.45 17.95 11.41
N ASP A 48 -14.29 17.31 11.61
CA ASP A 48 -14.11 16.13 12.46
C ASP A 48 -15.10 14.99 12.11
N VAL A 49 -15.23 14.70 10.81
CA VAL A 49 -16.12 13.65 10.29
C VAL A 49 -15.44 12.80 9.21
N PHE A 50 -15.92 11.56 9.03
CA PHE A 50 -15.53 10.69 7.93
C PHE A 50 -16.78 10.30 7.12
N SER A 51 -16.95 10.87 5.93
CA SER A 51 -18.16 10.67 5.13
C SER A 51 -17.95 10.98 3.64
N HIS A 52 -18.58 10.20 2.77
CA HIS A 52 -18.74 10.53 1.35
C HIS A 52 -19.64 11.76 1.11
N THR A 53 -20.55 12.04 2.06
CA THR A 53 -21.42 13.21 2.02
C THR A 53 -20.67 14.41 2.59
N GLY A 54 -20.36 15.36 1.73
CA GLY A 54 -19.58 16.55 2.05
C GLY A 54 -20.42 17.69 2.61
N SER A 55 -19.77 18.85 2.74
CA SER A 55 -20.39 20.10 3.21
C SER A 55 -21.73 20.38 2.52
N GLY A 56 -22.72 20.79 3.30
CA GLY A 56 -24.08 21.07 2.81
C GLY A 56 -24.84 19.88 2.22
N GLY A 57 -24.39 18.64 2.47
CA GLY A 57 -25.00 17.44 1.90
C GLY A 57 -24.54 17.12 0.48
N SER A 58 -23.39 17.67 0.06
CA SER A 58 -22.88 17.48 -1.30
C SER A 58 -22.41 16.03 -1.54
N SER A 59 -22.71 15.51 -2.72
CA SER A 59 -22.12 14.28 -3.26
C SER A 59 -20.76 14.54 -3.90
N SER A 60 -19.95 13.49 -4.07
CA SER A 60 -18.65 13.57 -4.77
C SER A 60 -18.78 14.15 -6.17
N THR A 61 -19.76 13.69 -6.96
CA THR A 61 -20.03 14.23 -8.31
C THR A 61 -20.35 15.74 -8.28
N GLN A 62 -21.06 16.22 -7.25
CA GLN A 62 -21.33 17.66 -7.11
C GLN A 62 -20.05 18.43 -6.79
N ARG A 63 -19.17 17.91 -5.93
CA ARG A 63 -17.86 18.51 -5.63
C ARG A 63 -16.96 18.55 -6.86
N ILE A 64 -16.87 17.43 -7.59
CA ILE A 64 -16.16 17.33 -8.88
C ILE A 64 -16.62 18.41 -9.87
N LYS A 65 -17.93 18.58 -10.05
CA LYS A 65 -18.46 19.64 -10.93
C LYS A 65 -18.21 21.05 -10.40
N ALA A 66 -18.25 21.24 -9.09
CA ALA A 66 -18.02 22.53 -8.45
C ALA A 66 -16.55 22.99 -8.60
N ALA A 67 -15.62 22.03 -8.61
CA ALA A 67 -14.20 22.27 -8.90
C ALA A 67 -13.91 22.56 -10.39
N GLY A 68 -14.92 22.49 -11.27
CA GLY A 68 -14.79 22.87 -12.68
C GLY A 68 -14.78 21.69 -13.66
N TYR A 69 -14.67 20.45 -13.18
CA TYR A 69 -14.58 19.28 -14.05
C TYR A 69 -15.85 19.12 -14.91
N VAL A 70 -15.66 19.14 -16.23
CA VAL A 70 -16.76 19.16 -17.19
C VAL A 70 -17.23 17.74 -17.50
N LEU A 71 -18.37 17.35 -16.93
CA LEU A 71 -19.06 16.10 -17.26
C LEU A 71 -19.88 16.26 -18.54
N GLN A 72 -19.42 15.64 -19.63
CA GLN A 72 -20.06 15.72 -20.94
C GLN A 72 -20.10 14.38 -21.67
N GLY A 73 -21.12 14.18 -22.51
CA GLY A 73 -21.32 12.97 -23.29
C GLY A 73 -21.44 11.73 -22.40
N SER A 74 -20.69 10.66 -22.73
CA SER A 74 -20.56 9.49 -21.86
C SER A 74 -19.58 9.80 -20.74
N TRP A 75 -20.08 9.85 -19.51
CA TRP A 75 -19.28 10.09 -18.32
C TRP A 75 -19.56 9.09 -17.20
N ALA A 76 -18.62 8.96 -16.28
CA ALA A 76 -18.73 8.20 -15.04
C ALA A 76 -17.87 8.87 -13.96
N THR A 77 -18.28 8.79 -12.70
CA THR A 77 -17.49 9.25 -11.55
C THR A 77 -17.52 8.21 -10.44
N GLY A 78 -16.48 8.14 -9.61
CA GLY A 78 -16.40 7.31 -8.41
C GLY A 78 -15.61 8.02 -7.31
N GLU A 79 -15.82 7.62 -6.06
CA GLU A 79 -15.07 8.15 -4.93
C GLU A 79 -14.66 7.02 -3.99
N ASN A 80 -13.41 7.08 -3.53
CA ASN A 80 -12.94 6.36 -2.35
C ASN A 80 -12.47 7.37 -1.31
N ILE A 81 -12.65 7.04 -0.03
CA ILE A 81 -12.07 7.78 1.10
C ILE A 81 -11.46 6.79 2.08
N ALA A 82 -10.34 7.17 2.70
CA ALA A 82 -9.71 6.42 3.78
C ALA A 82 -9.00 7.37 4.73
N TRP A 83 -8.80 6.94 5.96
CA TRP A 83 -7.96 7.66 6.91
C TRP A 83 -7.22 6.69 7.85
N ALA A 84 -6.12 7.15 8.42
CA ALA A 84 -5.32 6.44 9.41
C ALA A 84 -4.59 7.46 10.29
N THR A 85 -4.36 7.12 11.55
CA THR A 85 -3.50 7.92 12.44
C THR A 85 -2.05 7.90 11.92
N THR A 86 -1.39 9.05 11.91
CA THR A 86 0.01 9.18 11.46
C THR A 86 0.97 8.72 12.56
N ARG A 87 2.06 8.08 12.15
CA ARG A 87 3.13 7.58 13.04
C ARG A 87 4.27 8.57 13.20
N ALA A 88 4.48 9.40 12.19
CA ALA A 88 5.52 10.43 12.15
C ALA A 88 4.90 11.81 11.82
N PRO A 89 5.59 12.91 12.18
CA PRO A 89 5.15 14.26 11.82
C PRO A 89 5.44 14.63 10.37
N THR A 90 6.20 13.81 9.63
CA THR A 90 6.60 14.02 8.23
C THR A 90 6.82 12.68 7.53
N GLY A 91 6.95 12.68 6.20
CA GLY A 91 7.36 11.50 5.43
C GLY A 91 6.27 10.44 5.27
N TYR A 92 5.01 10.85 5.12
CA TYR A 92 3.78 10.03 5.16
C TYR A 92 3.63 8.91 4.10
N GLN A 93 4.72 8.43 3.51
CA GLN A 93 4.75 7.36 2.51
C GLN A 93 4.15 6.06 3.07
N ASP A 94 4.49 5.71 4.31
CA ASP A 94 3.95 4.51 4.97
C ASP A 94 2.44 4.63 5.20
N GLU A 95 1.95 5.79 5.64
CA GLU A 95 0.51 6.05 5.77
C GLU A 95 -0.20 5.98 4.41
N VAL A 96 0.38 6.56 3.35
CA VAL A 96 -0.19 6.48 2.00
C VAL A 96 -0.28 5.03 1.53
N LYS A 97 0.78 4.24 1.73
CA LYS A 97 0.82 2.82 1.37
C LYS A 97 -0.20 2.00 2.16
N LEU A 98 -0.34 2.28 3.46
CA LEU A 98 -1.33 1.66 4.34
C LEU A 98 -2.75 1.99 3.88
N LEU A 99 -3.05 3.26 3.60
CA LEU A 99 -4.37 3.71 3.14
C LEU A 99 -4.73 3.07 1.80
N HIS A 100 -3.80 3.04 0.85
CA HIS A 100 -3.99 2.35 -0.42
C HIS A 100 -4.29 0.86 -0.22
N THR A 101 -3.53 0.19 0.64
CA THR A 101 -3.74 -1.24 0.96
C THR A 101 -5.12 -1.49 1.56
N ASN A 102 -5.57 -0.64 2.48
CA ASN A 102 -6.90 -0.72 3.08
C ASN A 102 -8.01 -0.53 2.03
N LEU A 103 -7.84 0.41 1.10
CA LEU A 103 -8.78 0.60 -0.02
C LEU A 103 -8.80 -0.63 -0.96
N MET A 104 -7.65 -1.24 -1.25
CA MET A 104 -7.57 -2.45 -2.08
C MET A 104 -8.14 -3.71 -1.41
N ASN A 105 -8.15 -3.77 -0.07
CA ASN A 105 -8.75 -4.85 0.70
C ASN A 105 -10.27 -4.68 0.87
N SER A 106 -10.81 -3.48 0.71
CA SER A 106 -12.26 -3.24 0.71
C SER A 106 -12.84 -3.49 -0.69
N SER A 107 -13.77 -4.45 -0.80
CA SER A 107 -14.38 -4.83 -2.09
C SER A 107 -15.02 -3.67 -2.85
N GLY A 108 -15.73 -2.77 -2.15
CA GLY A 108 -16.36 -1.60 -2.73
C GLY A 108 -15.34 -0.58 -3.26
N HIS A 109 -14.29 -0.30 -2.49
CA HIS A 109 -13.25 0.66 -2.89
C HIS A 109 -12.34 0.10 -4.00
N ARG A 110 -11.97 -1.18 -3.89
CA ARG A 110 -11.24 -1.92 -4.93
C ARG A 110 -11.98 -1.90 -6.27
N ALA A 111 -13.31 -2.01 -6.24
CA ALA A 111 -14.12 -1.95 -7.46
C ALA A 111 -13.98 -0.60 -8.19
N ASN A 112 -13.83 0.52 -7.46
CA ASN A 112 -13.52 1.82 -8.07
C ASN A 112 -12.09 1.86 -8.61
N LEU A 113 -11.11 1.47 -7.79
CA LEU A 113 -9.68 1.47 -8.12
C LEU A 113 -9.38 0.66 -9.40
N LEU A 114 -10.03 -0.47 -9.59
CA LEU A 114 -9.84 -1.37 -10.72
C LEU A 114 -10.88 -1.20 -11.84
N ASN A 115 -11.75 -0.20 -11.75
CA ASN A 115 -12.78 0.00 -12.76
C ASN A 115 -12.14 0.37 -14.12
N PRO A 116 -12.33 -0.44 -15.18
CA PRO A 116 -11.73 -0.18 -16.49
C PRO A 116 -12.32 1.04 -17.19
N ASN A 117 -13.48 1.54 -16.76
CA ASN A 117 -14.14 2.69 -17.37
C ASN A 117 -13.49 4.03 -16.98
N PHE A 118 -12.86 4.13 -15.81
CA PHE A 118 -12.17 5.34 -15.40
C PHE A 118 -10.87 5.55 -16.19
N ARG A 119 -10.58 6.82 -16.46
CA ARG A 119 -9.41 7.29 -17.22
C ARG A 119 -8.62 8.35 -16.47
N GLU A 120 -9.27 9.08 -15.59
CA GLU A 120 -8.69 10.19 -14.85
C GLU A 120 -8.93 9.97 -13.36
N VAL A 121 -8.06 10.54 -12.55
CA VAL A 121 -8.20 10.57 -11.09
C VAL A 121 -7.70 11.89 -10.53
N GLY A 122 -8.38 12.36 -9.50
CA GLY A 122 -7.88 13.37 -8.59
C GLY A 122 -7.63 12.75 -7.24
N LEU A 123 -6.47 13.03 -6.66
CA LEU A 123 -6.08 12.54 -5.35
C LEU A 123 -5.91 13.74 -4.42
N GLY A 124 -6.36 13.58 -3.18
CA GLY A 124 -6.15 14.56 -2.11
C GLY A 124 -5.65 13.85 -0.86
N VAL A 125 -4.35 14.01 -0.58
CA VAL A 125 -3.67 13.47 0.60
C VAL A 125 -3.46 14.59 1.62
N GLU A 126 -4.21 14.57 2.71
CA GLU A 126 -4.19 15.65 3.70
C GLU A 126 -3.88 15.11 5.09
N VAL A 127 -3.16 15.88 5.90
CA VAL A 127 -2.85 15.52 7.29
C VAL A 127 -3.37 16.60 8.22
N GLY A 128 -4.06 16.19 9.28
CA GLY A 128 -4.61 17.10 10.27
C GLY A 128 -5.06 16.38 11.54
N ASP A 129 -5.64 17.14 12.46
CA ASP A 129 -6.26 16.58 13.65
C ASP A 129 -7.61 15.93 13.28
N TYR A 130 -7.82 14.70 13.75
CA TYR A 130 -9.09 14.00 13.67
C TYR A 130 -9.30 13.22 14.97
N GLY A 131 -10.37 13.52 15.70
CA GLY A 131 -10.63 12.96 17.01
C GLY A 131 -9.52 13.20 18.03
N GLY A 132 -8.78 14.32 17.93
CA GLY A 132 -7.63 14.63 18.80
C GLY A 132 -6.34 13.88 18.47
N ARG A 133 -6.24 13.28 17.28
CA ARG A 133 -5.07 12.53 16.80
C ARG A 133 -4.64 13.05 15.43
N SER A 134 -3.32 13.22 15.25
CA SER A 134 -2.75 13.47 13.92
C SER A 134 -3.08 12.32 12.98
N SER A 135 -3.75 12.61 11.88
CA SER A 135 -4.31 11.61 10.96
C SER A 135 -4.12 12.03 9.51
N ALA A 136 -3.76 11.06 8.67
CA ALA A 136 -3.72 11.21 7.23
C ALA A 136 -5.07 10.78 6.64
N PHE A 137 -5.60 11.61 5.74
CA PHE A 137 -6.83 11.40 4.98
C PHE A 137 -6.50 11.32 3.50
N VAL A 138 -7.13 10.37 2.82
CA VAL A 138 -7.08 10.21 1.37
C VAL A 138 -8.49 10.31 0.83
N THR A 139 -8.67 11.14 -0.19
CA THR A 139 -9.82 11.10 -1.09
C THR A 139 -9.32 10.79 -2.50
N GLU A 140 -9.93 9.81 -3.17
CA GLU A 140 -9.68 9.46 -4.57
C GLU A 140 -10.95 9.71 -5.38
N ASN A 141 -10.94 10.73 -6.24
CA ASN A 141 -12.05 11.03 -7.15
C ASN A 141 -11.71 10.51 -8.55
N PHE A 142 -12.41 9.46 -8.98
CA PHE A 142 -12.21 8.86 -10.29
C PHE A 142 -13.19 9.44 -11.30
N ALA A 143 -12.76 9.57 -12.56
CA ALA A 143 -13.65 9.97 -13.62
C ALA A 143 -13.34 9.37 -14.99
N LYS A 144 -14.36 9.45 -15.84
CA LYS A 144 -14.25 9.47 -17.29
C LYS A 144 -15.19 10.55 -17.78
N THR A 145 -14.72 11.43 -18.66
CA THR A 145 -15.57 12.33 -19.44
C THR A 145 -15.26 12.23 -20.92
N GLY A 146 -16.27 12.36 -21.78
CA GLY A 146 -16.09 12.34 -23.23
C GLY A 146 -15.31 11.13 -23.77
N SER A 147 -14.32 11.41 -24.61
CA SER A 147 -13.52 10.43 -25.35
C SER A 147 -12.02 10.58 -25.17
N ASP A 148 -11.57 11.45 -24.26
CA ASP A 148 -10.15 11.78 -24.14
C ASP A 148 -9.33 10.61 -23.61
N LEU A 149 -8.10 10.53 -24.10
CA LEU A 149 -7.13 9.48 -23.83
C LEU A 149 -5.82 10.13 -23.46
N PHE A 150 -5.09 9.50 -22.56
CA PHE A 150 -3.92 10.12 -21.96
C PHE A 150 -2.68 9.25 -22.15
N LEU A 151 -1.59 9.90 -22.53
CA LEU A 151 -0.26 9.44 -22.20
C LEU A 151 0.08 10.01 -20.82
N THR A 152 0.30 9.14 -19.86
CA THR A 152 0.66 9.49 -18.48
C THR A 152 1.99 8.84 -18.09
N GLY A 153 2.58 9.25 -16.99
CA GLY A 153 3.72 8.60 -16.39
C GLY A 153 4.44 9.49 -15.39
N VAL A 154 5.56 8.99 -14.89
CA VAL A 154 6.43 9.71 -13.97
C VAL A 154 7.87 9.68 -14.47
N ALA A 155 8.57 10.81 -14.31
CA ALA A 155 10.00 10.91 -14.50
C ALA A 155 10.69 10.95 -13.13
N PHE A 156 11.58 10.00 -12.84
CA PHE A 156 12.24 9.90 -11.54
C PHE A 156 13.65 9.29 -11.63
N ASP A 157 14.44 9.60 -10.60
CA ASP A 157 15.77 9.06 -10.32
C ASP A 157 15.59 7.98 -9.25
N ASP A 158 15.70 6.71 -9.64
CA ASP A 158 15.43 5.51 -8.84
C ASP A 158 16.64 5.25 -7.92
N ARG A 159 16.52 5.71 -6.68
CA ARG A 159 17.64 5.77 -5.73
C ARG A 159 17.88 4.45 -5.02
N ASP A 160 16.85 3.64 -4.88
CA ASP A 160 16.91 2.35 -4.20
C ASP A 160 16.98 1.16 -5.18
N GLY A 161 16.73 1.39 -6.47
CA GLY A 161 16.86 0.42 -7.55
C GLY A 161 15.65 -0.50 -7.71
N ASP A 162 14.51 -0.15 -7.12
CA ASP A 162 13.29 -0.96 -7.16
C ASP A 162 12.44 -0.72 -8.43
N ARG A 163 12.79 0.31 -9.20
CA ARG A 163 12.14 0.75 -10.45
C ARG A 163 10.70 1.20 -10.24
N PHE A 164 10.38 1.64 -9.05
CA PHE A 164 9.12 2.22 -8.63
C PHE A 164 9.38 3.64 -8.13
N TYR A 165 8.38 4.50 -8.22
CA TYR A 165 8.54 5.88 -7.75
C TYR A 165 8.40 5.93 -6.24
N ASP A 166 9.34 6.59 -5.58
CA ASP A 166 9.18 7.00 -4.19
C ASP A 166 9.12 8.53 -3.99
N PRO A 167 8.44 9.00 -2.92
CA PRO A 167 8.43 10.40 -2.57
C PRO A 167 9.85 10.97 -2.43
N GLY A 168 10.18 11.93 -3.30
CA GLY A 168 11.48 12.61 -3.33
C GLY A 168 12.41 12.20 -4.47
N GLU A 169 12.00 11.23 -5.30
CA GLU A 169 12.73 10.79 -6.51
C GLU A 169 12.33 11.56 -7.78
N GLY A 170 11.21 12.26 -7.72
CA GLY A 170 10.63 12.99 -8.84
C GLY A 170 11.59 13.96 -9.53
N LEU A 171 11.67 13.85 -10.86
CA LEU A 171 12.41 14.76 -11.71
C LEU A 171 11.47 15.81 -12.30
N GLY A 172 11.41 16.96 -11.64
CA GLY A 172 10.61 18.08 -12.12
C GLY A 172 11.20 18.85 -13.29
N GLY A 173 10.31 19.50 -14.05
CA GLY A 173 10.71 20.35 -15.18
C GLY A 173 11.13 19.58 -16.44
N ILE A 174 11.04 18.24 -16.44
CA ILE A 174 11.26 17.43 -17.63
C ILE A 174 10.16 17.74 -18.65
N THR A 175 10.57 18.20 -19.83
CA THR A 175 9.65 18.40 -20.97
C THR A 175 9.40 17.05 -21.64
N VAL A 176 8.12 16.67 -21.71
CA VAL A 176 7.66 15.48 -22.41
C VAL A 176 7.01 15.91 -23.72
N THR A 177 7.59 15.51 -24.85
CA THR A 177 7.09 15.82 -26.19
C THR A 177 6.64 14.55 -26.90
N ALA A 178 5.35 14.45 -27.24
CA ALA A 178 4.83 13.39 -28.10
C ALA A 178 4.72 13.89 -29.55
N LYS A 179 5.47 13.27 -30.46
CA LYS A 179 5.44 13.55 -31.91
C LYS A 179 4.69 12.45 -32.65
N ASN A 180 3.64 12.79 -33.38
CA ASN A 180 2.94 11.82 -34.23
C ASN A 180 3.61 11.63 -35.61
N SER A 181 3.13 10.66 -36.39
CA SER A 181 3.65 10.36 -37.73
C SER A 181 3.48 11.52 -38.74
N ALA A 182 2.49 12.39 -38.54
CA ALA A 182 2.30 13.61 -39.32
C ALA A 182 3.25 14.76 -38.91
N GLY A 183 4.08 14.54 -37.89
CA GLY A 183 5.04 15.52 -37.38
C GLY A 183 4.46 16.56 -36.42
N GLN A 184 3.19 16.43 -36.01
CA GLN A 184 2.58 17.29 -35.00
C GLN A 184 3.18 16.98 -33.62
N LEU A 185 3.43 18.03 -32.84
CA LEU A 185 4.03 17.94 -31.51
C LEU A 185 2.98 18.31 -30.45
N PHE A 186 2.89 17.46 -29.43
CA PHE A 186 2.12 17.68 -28.21
C PHE A 186 3.11 17.71 -27.06
N LYS A 187 2.97 18.65 -26.12
CA LYS A 187 3.97 18.88 -25.07
C LYS A 187 3.31 19.08 -23.72
N THR A 188 3.95 18.53 -22.70
CA THR A 188 3.69 18.81 -21.29
C THR A 188 5.02 18.89 -20.54
N THR A 189 4.96 19.31 -19.28
CA THR A 189 6.13 19.39 -18.40
C THR A 189 5.81 18.62 -17.12
N ALA A 190 6.72 17.75 -16.71
CA ALA A 190 6.62 17.01 -15.47
C ALA A 190 6.52 17.96 -14.26
N SER A 191 5.65 17.61 -13.32
CA SER A 191 5.48 18.28 -12.02
C SER A 191 6.74 18.16 -11.17
N ALA A 192 6.80 18.79 -9.98
CA ALA A 192 7.98 18.64 -9.11
C ALA A 192 8.14 17.19 -8.63
N ALA A 193 7.03 16.48 -8.46
CA ALA A 193 7.00 15.06 -8.17
C ALA A 193 7.33 14.18 -9.39
N GLY A 194 7.57 14.75 -10.58
CA GLY A 194 7.96 14.01 -11.79
C GLY A 194 6.77 13.52 -12.63
N GLY A 195 5.56 13.56 -12.10
CA GLY A 195 4.33 13.16 -12.81
C GLY A 195 4.02 14.03 -14.01
N TYR A 196 3.48 13.43 -15.07
CA TYR A 196 3.03 14.15 -16.24
C TYR A 196 1.83 13.47 -16.91
N ASP A 197 0.97 14.29 -17.51
CA ASP A 197 -0.18 13.83 -18.28
C ASP A 197 -0.31 14.63 -19.57
N LEU A 198 -0.68 13.94 -20.64
CA LEU A 198 -0.84 14.52 -21.97
C LEU A 198 -2.03 13.89 -22.68
N ALA A 199 -3.07 14.69 -22.90
CA ALA A 199 -4.21 14.29 -23.71
C ALA A 199 -3.79 14.11 -25.18
N LEU A 200 -4.01 12.91 -25.73
CA LEU A 200 -3.65 12.55 -27.09
C LEU A 200 -4.83 11.88 -27.79
N LYS A 201 -4.87 12.01 -29.11
CA LYS A 201 -5.80 11.24 -29.95
C LYS A 201 -5.19 9.87 -30.30
N PRO A 202 -5.97 8.90 -30.78
CA PRO A 202 -5.43 7.62 -31.19
C PRO A 202 -4.33 7.78 -32.25
N GLY A 203 -3.22 7.08 -32.07
CA GLY A 203 -2.06 7.15 -32.94
C GLY A 203 -0.78 6.62 -32.30
N THR A 204 0.27 6.51 -33.10
CA THR A 204 1.62 6.17 -32.64
C THR A 204 2.45 7.44 -32.52
N TYR A 205 3.15 7.55 -31.39
CA TYR A 205 3.91 8.71 -30.99
C TYR A 205 5.35 8.32 -30.65
N THR A 206 6.31 9.11 -31.12
CA THR A 206 7.64 9.16 -30.53
C THR A 206 7.57 10.13 -29.35
N VAL A 207 7.75 9.62 -28.14
CA VAL A 207 7.77 10.38 -26.89
C VAL A 207 9.21 10.72 -26.57
N THR A 208 9.52 12.00 -26.45
CA THR A 208 10.84 12.51 -26.13
C THR A 208 10.83 13.18 -24.77
N PHE A 209 11.72 12.75 -23.89
CA PHE A 209 11.98 13.36 -22.60
C PHE A 209 13.25 14.20 -22.70
N SER A 210 13.17 15.46 -22.30
CA SER A 210 14.29 16.40 -22.34
C SER A 210 14.24 17.38 -21.18
N GLY A 211 15.40 17.72 -20.61
CA GLY A 211 15.52 18.66 -19.50
C GLY A 211 16.97 19.12 -19.33
N ALA A 212 17.21 20.11 -18.48
CA ALA A 212 18.52 20.75 -18.34
C ALA A 212 19.64 19.77 -17.93
N ASN A 213 19.30 18.75 -17.14
CA ASN A 213 20.29 17.86 -16.51
C ASN A 213 20.22 16.42 -17.00
N ILE A 214 19.32 16.09 -17.92
CA ILE A 214 19.17 14.72 -18.44
C ILE A 214 19.57 14.64 -19.91
N ALA A 215 20.14 13.50 -20.28
CA ALA A 215 20.29 13.12 -21.67
C ALA A 215 18.90 12.95 -22.27
N THR A 216 18.74 13.41 -23.51
CA THR A 216 17.46 13.24 -24.22
C THR A 216 17.17 11.76 -24.40
N SER A 217 16.02 11.31 -23.93
CA SER A 217 15.55 9.93 -24.06
C SER A 217 14.31 9.87 -24.95
N THR A 218 14.17 8.79 -25.71
CA THR A 218 13.01 8.59 -26.58
C THR A 218 12.38 7.23 -26.38
N GLN A 219 11.05 7.21 -26.33
CA GLN A 219 10.23 5.99 -26.24
C GLN A 219 9.14 6.03 -27.32
N THR A 220 8.55 4.87 -27.62
CA THR A 220 7.36 4.79 -28.48
C THR A 220 6.13 4.53 -27.63
N ALA A 221 5.04 5.27 -27.88
CA ALA A 221 3.73 5.05 -27.30
C ALA A 221 2.68 4.90 -28.41
N THR A 222 1.78 3.93 -28.29
CA THR A 222 0.63 3.79 -29.20
C THR A 222 -0.65 3.96 -28.40
N ILE A 223 -1.32 5.09 -28.63
CA ILE A 223 -2.61 5.39 -28.02
C ILE A 223 -3.69 4.78 -28.92
N GLY A 224 -4.42 3.80 -28.38
CA GLY A 224 -5.54 3.15 -29.06
C GLY A 224 -6.87 3.64 -28.52
N THR A 225 -7.52 2.82 -27.71
CA THR A 225 -8.79 3.14 -27.01
C THR A 225 -8.62 3.26 -25.49
N LYS A 226 -7.38 3.12 -25.01
CA LYS A 226 -7.00 3.14 -23.60
C LYS A 226 -5.89 4.15 -23.37
N ASN A 227 -5.81 4.67 -22.16
CA ASN A 227 -4.64 5.39 -21.67
C ASN A 227 -3.39 4.50 -21.71
N VAL A 228 -2.22 5.13 -21.77
CA VAL A 228 -0.92 4.47 -21.79
C VAL A 228 0.01 5.15 -20.80
N LYS A 229 0.73 4.35 -20.02
CA LYS A 229 1.77 4.83 -19.09
C LYS A 229 3.16 4.66 -19.71
N LYS A 230 4.01 5.68 -19.59
CA LYS A 230 5.42 5.64 -19.99
C LYS A 230 6.29 6.38 -18.99
N ASP A 231 7.06 5.65 -18.20
CA ASP A 231 7.92 6.28 -17.21
C ASP A 231 9.29 6.58 -17.78
N LEU A 232 9.92 7.64 -17.26
CA LEU A 232 11.34 7.88 -17.43
C LEU A 232 12.03 7.53 -16.12
N ILE A 233 12.72 6.40 -16.11
CA ILE A 233 13.40 5.84 -14.93
C ILE A 233 14.90 5.95 -15.18
N ASP A 234 15.66 6.46 -14.20
CA ASP A 234 17.12 6.62 -14.23
C ASP A 234 17.66 7.22 -15.54
N PRO A 235 17.22 8.43 -15.91
CA PRO A 235 17.77 9.06 -17.10
C PRO A 235 19.27 9.35 -16.90
N ALA A 236 20.07 8.96 -17.90
CA ALA A 236 21.48 9.32 -17.93
C ALA A 236 21.65 10.84 -17.80
N MET A 237 22.54 11.29 -16.93
CA MET A 237 22.74 12.71 -16.63
C MET A 237 23.73 13.36 -17.61
N THR A 238 23.45 14.59 -18.06
CA THR A 238 24.31 15.30 -19.04
C THR A 238 25.61 15.87 -18.45
N SER A 239 25.67 16.12 -17.13
CA SER A 239 26.89 16.56 -16.43
C SER A 239 26.76 16.37 -14.92
N GLY A 240 27.49 15.40 -14.35
CA GLY A 240 27.63 15.20 -12.90
C GLY A 240 26.32 14.80 -12.19
N THR A 241 26.47 14.15 -11.03
CA THR A 241 25.38 13.74 -10.16
C THR A 241 24.48 14.92 -9.78
N LEU A 242 23.16 14.71 -9.70
CA LEU A 242 22.22 15.70 -9.18
C LEU A 242 22.70 16.17 -7.80
N SER A 243 22.96 17.47 -7.66
CA SER A 243 23.21 18.07 -6.35
C SER A 243 21.94 17.90 -5.51
N ALA A 244 22.04 17.14 -4.43
CA ALA A 244 21.07 17.14 -3.34
C ALA A 244 20.87 18.58 -2.86
N ASN A 245 19.73 19.17 -3.17
CA ASN A 245 19.33 20.46 -2.62
C ASN A 245 17.93 20.31 -2.01
N ALA A 246 17.87 19.52 -0.94
CA ALA A 246 16.94 19.75 0.16
C ALA A 246 17.81 19.88 1.41
N ALA A 247 17.72 21.03 2.06
CA ALA A 247 18.56 21.36 3.21
C ALA A 247 18.35 20.38 4.36
N ALA A 248 19.49 20.03 4.96
CA ALA A 248 19.70 19.33 6.22
C ALA A 248 18.59 19.52 7.27
N GLU A 249 18.08 18.40 7.79
CA GLU A 249 17.99 18.22 9.23
C GLU A 249 18.95 17.08 9.65
N GLY A 250 19.92 17.46 10.49
CA GLY A 250 20.85 16.69 11.32
C GLY A 250 21.10 15.20 11.06
N SER A 251 22.23 14.88 10.44
CA SER A 251 22.85 13.55 10.47
C SER A 251 23.50 13.26 11.84
N ALA A 252 23.16 12.12 12.46
CA ALA A 252 24.04 11.40 13.36
C ALA A 252 24.33 10.01 12.74
N PRO A 253 25.57 9.50 12.75
CA PRO A 253 25.94 8.32 11.97
C PRO A 253 25.59 7.01 12.70
N MET A 254 24.81 6.15 12.05
CA MET A 254 24.71 4.74 12.45
C MET A 254 25.85 3.93 11.84
N SER A 255 26.46 3.09 12.67
CA SER A 255 27.53 2.16 12.31
C SER A 255 26.91 0.87 11.79
N THR A 256 27.50 0.29 10.74
CA THR A 256 27.05 -0.99 10.15
C THR A 256 27.45 -2.18 11.05
N PRO A 257 26.54 -3.11 11.36
CA PRO A 257 26.92 -4.42 11.88
C PRO A 257 27.32 -5.34 10.73
N VAL A 258 28.49 -5.96 10.85
CA VAL A 258 28.96 -7.06 9.99
C VAL A 258 28.36 -8.36 10.52
N HIS A 259 27.58 -9.08 9.70
CA HIS A 259 27.13 -10.43 10.02
C HIS A 259 28.05 -11.50 9.41
N THR A 260 28.60 -12.36 10.26
CA THR A 260 29.22 -13.65 9.88
C THR A 260 28.16 -14.74 9.82
N PRO A 261 28.17 -15.63 8.80
CA PRO A 261 27.23 -16.76 8.75
C PRO A 261 27.68 -17.89 9.69
N VAL A 262 26.72 -18.50 10.41
CA VAL A 262 26.94 -19.72 11.22
C VAL A 262 26.46 -20.94 10.44
N PRO A 263 27.16 -22.10 10.49
CA PRO A 263 26.99 -23.20 9.54
C PRO A 263 25.85 -24.15 9.91
N SER A 264 25.32 -24.80 8.88
CA SER A 264 24.43 -25.96 8.97
C SER A 264 25.12 -27.15 9.64
N ASP A 265 24.57 -27.68 10.73
CA ASP A 265 24.74 -29.09 11.02
C ASP A 265 23.52 -29.69 11.71
N ALA A 266 23.17 -30.89 11.29
CA ALA A 266 22.08 -31.69 11.80
C ALA A 266 22.63 -32.63 12.89
N SER A 267 22.07 -32.58 14.10
CA SER A 267 22.05 -33.75 14.98
C SER A 267 20.93 -33.64 16.03
N GLU A 268 20.18 -34.73 16.15
CA GLU A 268 19.08 -34.97 17.07
C GLU A 268 19.53 -34.95 18.54
N GLY A 269 18.63 -34.55 19.45
CA GLY A 269 18.72 -34.94 20.86
C GLY A 269 18.02 -34.05 21.88
N ASP A 270 16.78 -34.43 22.20
CA ASP A 270 16.14 -34.33 23.53
C ASP A 270 15.83 -32.93 24.11
N GLY A 271 14.51 -32.65 24.23
CA GLY A 271 13.99 -31.53 25.02
C GLY A 271 13.18 -30.48 24.24
N THR A 272 12.41 -30.88 23.23
CA THR A 272 11.45 -29.98 22.56
C THR A 272 10.39 -29.47 23.53
N PRO A 273 10.21 -28.15 23.73
CA PRO A 273 8.91 -27.61 24.10
C PRO A 273 8.09 -27.52 22.80
N THR A 274 7.43 -28.62 22.43
CA THR A 274 6.46 -28.67 21.32
C THR A 274 5.05 -28.24 21.72
N SER A 275 4.86 -27.66 22.91
CA SER A 275 3.56 -27.14 23.32
C SER A 275 3.58 -25.62 23.34
N ASN A 276 2.79 -24.99 22.46
CA ASN A 276 2.54 -23.55 22.40
C ASN A 276 1.72 -23.02 23.59
N ALA A 277 1.95 -23.54 24.79
CA ALA A 277 1.21 -23.20 25.99
C ALA A 277 1.36 -21.72 26.34
N TRP A 278 2.54 -21.13 26.11
CA TRP A 278 2.80 -19.71 26.33
C TRP A 278 1.99 -18.82 25.37
N LEU A 279 1.87 -19.20 24.09
CA LEU A 279 1.09 -18.45 23.10
C LEU A 279 -0.40 -18.50 23.43
N ALA A 280 -0.88 -19.66 23.91
CA ALA A 280 -2.25 -19.80 24.37
C ALA A 280 -2.54 -19.02 25.67
N ASP A 281 -1.61 -18.95 26.62
CA ASP A 281 -1.72 -18.14 27.84
C ASP A 281 -1.66 -16.63 27.52
N PHE A 282 -0.75 -16.22 26.64
CA PHE A 282 -0.64 -14.85 26.13
C PHE A 282 -1.96 -14.37 25.50
N LEU A 283 -2.62 -15.26 24.74
CA LEU A 283 -3.92 -14.99 24.11
C LEU A 283 -5.09 -15.07 25.11
N LYS A 284 -5.08 -15.99 26.08
CA LYS A 284 -6.11 -16.10 27.14
C LYS A 284 -6.21 -14.85 28.01
N ASP A 285 -5.08 -14.26 28.39
CA ASP A 285 -5.05 -13.05 29.21
C ASP A 285 -5.41 -11.77 28.43
N SER A 286 -5.78 -11.87 27.16
CA SER A 286 -6.30 -10.73 26.37
C SER A 286 -7.74 -10.34 26.73
N GLY A 287 -8.50 -11.27 27.36
CA GLY A 287 -9.81 -11.02 27.97
C GLY A 287 -11.03 -11.39 27.12
N ASP A 288 -10.85 -11.65 25.82
CA ASP A 288 -11.93 -12.03 24.89
C ASP A 288 -11.75 -13.44 24.30
N TRP A 289 -10.83 -14.24 24.86
CA TRP A 289 -10.46 -15.55 24.34
C TRP A 289 -11.11 -16.69 25.15
N ASP A 290 -11.85 -17.58 24.51
CA ASP A 290 -12.50 -18.70 25.19
C ASP A 290 -11.65 -19.99 25.21
N ALA A 291 -12.04 -20.94 26.06
CA ALA A 291 -11.32 -22.21 26.22
C ALA A 291 -11.34 -23.07 24.94
N VAL A 292 -12.36 -22.92 24.09
CA VAL A 292 -12.52 -23.68 22.85
C VAL A 292 -11.55 -23.18 21.78
N GLN A 293 -11.34 -21.86 21.70
CA GLN A 293 -10.34 -21.24 20.83
C GLN A 293 -8.91 -21.60 21.26
N SER A 294 -8.65 -21.65 22.57
CA SER A 294 -7.37 -22.13 23.11
C SER A 294 -7.08 -23.58 22.74
N ASP A 295 -8.05 -24.49 22.90
CA ASP A 295 -7.89 -25.92 22.57
C ASP A 295 -7.72 -26.18 21.06
N ARG A 296 -8.26 -25.30 20.20
CA ARG A 296 -8.07 -25.37 18.74
C ARG A 296 -6.63 -25.02 18.31
N LEU A 297 -5.94 -24.17 19.08
CA LEU A 297 -4.57 -23.70 18.83
C LEU A 297 -3.49 -24.60 19.44
N THR A 298 -3.76 -25.20 20.60
CA THR A 298 -2.81 -26.06 21.31
C THR A 298 -3.00 -27.53 21.01
N GLY A 299 -4.16 -27.91 20.47
CA GLY A 299 -4.56 -29.28 20.23
C GLY A 299 -4.87 -30.10 21.48
N SER A 300 -5.23 -29.46 22.60
CA SER A 300 -5.39 -30.10 23.91
C SER A 300 -6.82 -30.43 24.33
N ALA A 301 -7.78 -30.60 23.40
CA ALA A 301 -9.16 -30.92 23.77
C ALA A 301 -9.22 -32.24 24.56
N SER A 302 -9.54 -32.15 25.85
CA SER A 302 -9.56 -33.32 26.76
C SER A 302 -10.95 -33.92 26.98
N ASP A 303 -12.03 -33.38 26.41
CA ASP A 303 -13.37 -33.94 26.60
C ASP A 303 -14.24 -33.93 25.32
N GLU A 304 -14.52 -35.15 24.80
CA GLU A 304 -15.29 -35.44 23.58
C GLU A 304 -16.81 -35.14 23.66
N ALA A 305 -17.34 -34.50 24.70
CA ALA A 305 -18.77 -34.65 25.03
C ALA A 305 -19.73 -33.48 24.70
N SER A 306 -19.30 -32.31 24.21
CA SER A 306 -20.24 -31.17 24.07
C SER A 306 -20.07 -30.20 22.89
N ALA A 307 -19.20 -30.47 21.92
CA ALA A 307 -19.16 -29.70 20.66
C ALA A 307 -19.78 -30.51 19.50
N PRO A 308 -20.56 -29.90 18.58
CA PRO A 308 -21.12 -30.60 17.44
C PRO A 308 -20.02 -31.00 16.46
N VAL A 309 -19.48 -32.20 16.69
CA VAL A 309 -18.88 -33.15 15.75
C VAL A 309 -18.13 -32.55 14.56
N ALA A 310 -16.82 -32.34 14.74
CA ALA A 310 -15.85 -32.69 13.72
C ALA A 310 -15.15 -33.98 14.16
N LYS A 311 -15.67 -35.13 13.72
CA LYS A 311 -15.03 -36.44 13.90
C LYS A 311 -13.87 -36.58 12.91
N ASN A 312 -12.69 -36.16 13.34
CA ASN A 312 -11.36 -36.68 12.97
C ASN A 312 -10.32 -35.68 13.47
N GLY A 313 -9.23 -36.16 14.07
CA GLY A 313 -8.28 -35.40 14.89
C GLY A 313 -7.43 -34.35 14.15
N ASP A 314 -8.05 -33.33 13.60
CA ASP A 314 -7.41 -32.16 13.01
C ASP A 314 -7.40 -31.00 14.02
N HIS A 315 -6.43 -31.01 14.93
CA HIS A 315 -6.09 -29.83 15.71
C HIS A 315 -5.09 -28.96 14.91
N LEU A 316 -5.30 -27.64 14.89
CA LEU A 316 -4.45 -26.70 14.17
C LEU A 316 -3.19 -26.40 15.00
N ALA A 317 -2.05 -26.97 14.62
CA ALA A 317 -0.78 -26.69 15.26
C ALA A 317 0.04 -25.68 14.43
N LEU A 318 0.03 -24.41 14.86
CA LEU A 318 1.10 -23.46 14.55
C LEU A 318 2.31 -23.78 15.44
N ALA A 319 3.53 -23.68 14.97
CA ALA A 319 4.74 -23.73 15.80
C ALA A 319 5.65 -22.56 15.44
N LEU A 320 6.20 -21.88 16.45
CA LEU A 320 7.26 -20.89 16.27
C LEU A 320 8.61 -21.57 16.55
N ASN A 321 9.58 -21.38 15.66
CA ASN A 321 10.97 -21.80 15.84
C ASN A 321 11.88 -20.57 15.77
N GLY A 322 12.12 -19.93 16.91
CA GLY A 322 12.73 -18.59 16.94
C GLY A 322 11.77 -17.55 16.35
N ASP A 323 12.25 -16.79 15.37
CA ASP A 323 11.47 -15.78 14.62
C ASP A 323 10.67 -16.35 13.43
N GLN A 324 10.69 -17.68 13.22
CA GLN A 324 10.06 -18.33 12.07
C GLN A 324 8.72 -19.01 12.42
N LEU A 325 7.69 -18.75 11.60
CA LEU A 325 6.35 -19.35 11.71
C LEU A 325 6.23 -20.65 10.88
N HIS A 326 5.87 -21.77 11.52
CA HIS A 326 5.66 -23.06 10.86
C HIS A 326 4.22 -23.57 11.03
N PHE A 327 3.62 -24.05 9.94
CA PHE A 327 2.34 -24.78 9.96
C PHE A 327 2.60 -26.28 9.96
N GLN A 328 1.89 -27.06 10.80
CA GLN A 328 2.00 -28.51 10.71
C GLN A 328 1.40 -29.05 9.40
N PRO A 329 2.04 -30.05 8.76
CA PRO A 329 1.70 -30.45 7.38
C PRO A 329 0.34 -31.14 7.19
N SER A 330 -0.43 -31.42 8.23
CA SER A 330 -1.64 -32.26 8.13
C SER A 330 -2.92 -31.50 7.70
N LEU A 331 -2.84 -30.26 7.21
CA LEU A 331 -4.01 -29.38 7.00
C LEU A 331 -4.32 -29.02 5.54
N GLU A 332 -4.07 -29.93 4.60
CA GLU A 332 -4.52 -29.79 3.21
C GLU A 332 -5.97 -30.28 3.03
N THR A 333 -6.97 -29.55 3.53
CA THR A 333 -8.32 -29.64 2.94
C THR A 333 -9.03 -28.28 2.92
N VAL A 334 -9.36 -27.88 1.70
CA VAL A 334 -9.97 -26.61 1.29
C VAL A 334 -11.34 -26.44 1.95
N GLY A 335 -11.46 -25.44 2.82
CA GLY A 335 -12.69 -25.08 3.51
C GLY A 335 -12.51 -24.46 4.89
N LYS A 336 -11.31 -24.50 5.48
CA LYS A 336 -11.01 -23.93 6.80
C LYS A 336 -10.11 -22.69 6.77
N ALA A 337 -9.60 -22.27 5.60
CA ALA A 337 -8.70 -21.12 5.48
C ALA A 337 -9.40 -19.78 5.75
N ASP A 338 -10.67 -19.64 5.32
CA ASP A 338 -11.47 -18.42 5.56
C ASP A 338 -11.83 -18.27 7.05
N GLU A 339 -12.17 -19.38 7.73
CA GLU A 339 -12.45 -19.39 9.18
C GLU A 339 -11.22 -19.04 10.02
N ILE A 340 -10.03 -19.42 9.55
CA ILE A 340 -8.74 -19.08 10.16
C ILE A 340 -8.42 -17.60 9.92
N ALA A 341 -8.62 -17.09 8.70
CA ALA A 341 -8.40 -15.69 8.38
C ALA A 341 -9.32 -14.74 9.17
N ASP A 342 -10.60 -15.10 9.34
CA ASP A 342 -11.56 -14.32 10.13
C ASP A 342 -11.19 -14.29 11.62
N LEU A 343 -10.76 -15.43 12.19
CA LEU A 343 -10.23 -15.50 13.57
C LEU A 343 -8.95 -14.65 13.75
N PHE A 344 -8.09 -14.57 12.72
CA PHE A 344 -6.88 -13.75 12.74
C PHE A 344 -7.15 -12.25 12.53
N GLU A 345 -8.14 -11.88 11.71
CA GLU A 345 -8.58 -10.49 11.55
C GLU A 345 -9.17 -9.92 12.86
N GLU A 346 -9.97 -10.71 13.56
CA GLU A 346 -10.53 -10.31 14.87
C GLU A 346 -9.42 -10.18 15.94
N MET A 347 -8.38 -11.03 15.87
CA MET A 347 -7.21 -10.97 16.75
C MET A 347 -6.35 -9.72 16.49
N VAL A 348 -5.98 -9.41 15.25
CA VAL A 348 -5.17 -8.23 14.91
C VAL A 348 -5.92 -6.93 15.21
N ALA A 349 -7.23 -6.89 14.94
CA ALA A 349 -8.07 -5.73 15.26
C ALA A 349 -8.14 -5.45 16.78
N ASN A 350 -8.23 -6.49 17.63
CA ASN A 350 -8.24 -6.33 19.08
C ASN A 350 -6.86 -6.01 19.68
N PHE A 351 -5.77 -6.49 19.07
CA PHE A 351 -4.39 -6.22 19.50
C PHE A 351 -3.94 -4.76 19.21
N ALA A 352 -4.42 -4.15 18.12
CA ALA A 352 -4.08 -2.77 17.74
C ALA A 352 -4.66 -1.69 18.68
N HIS A 353 -5.51 -2.07 19.64
CA HIS A 353 -6.27 -1.15 20.49
C HIS A 353 -5.72 -0.97 21.92
N ARG A 354 -4.59 -1.58 22.32
CA ARG A 354 -4.13 -1.51 23.73
C ARG A 354 -2.68 -1.09 23.92
N ASP A 355 -2.51 -0.01 24.69
CA ASP A 355 -1.24 0.63 25.12
C ASP A 355 -0.31 -0.22 26.04
N SER A 356 -0.48 -1.55 26.09
CA SER A 356 0.28 -2.44 26.99
C SER A 356 1.02 -3.59 26.29
N LEU A 357 1.02 -3.62 24.95
CA LEU A 357 1.70 -4.68 24.18
C LEU A 357 3.19 -4.82 24.55
N PRO A 358 4.00 -3.74 24.54
CA PRO A 358 5.44 -3.85 24.78
C PRO A 358 5.78 -4.37 26.19
N SER A 359 4.98 -4.00 27.20
CA SER A 359 5.18 -4.43 28.59
C SER A 359 4.76 -5.87 28.83
N ARG A 360 3.76 -6.38 28.11
CA ARG A 360 3.29 -7.77 28.22
C ARG A 360 4.16 -8.77 27.45
N LEU A 361 4.83 -8.32 26.39
CA LEU A 361 5.77 -9.12 25.62
C LEU A 361 7.15 -9.24 26.30
N ALA A 362 7.55 -8.22 27.07
CA ALA A 362 8.77 -8.26 27.87
C ALA A 362 8.76 -9.41 28.90
N ASP A 363 7.58 -9.76 29.43
CA ASP A 363 7.39 -10.84 30.40
C ASP A 363 7.61 -12.26 29.81
N HIS A 364 7.70 -12.40 28.47
CA HIS A 364 7.88 -13.68 27.77
C HIS A 364 9.13 -13.73 26.87
N SER A 365 10.07 -12.80 27.04
CA SER A 365 11.28 -12.66 26.20
C SER A 365 12.20 -13.89 26.22
N ASP A 366 12.26 -14.63 27.33
CA ASP A 366 13.04 -15.86 27.47
C ASP A 366 12.50 -17.02 26.61
N ASP A 367 11.18 -17.07 26.36
CA ASP A 367 10.53 -18.13 25.58
C ASP A 367 10.73 -17.94 24.06
N LEU A 368 10.95 -16.70 23.62
CA LEU A 368 11.22 -16.35 22.21
C LEU A 368 12.69 -16.54 21.81
N GLN A 369 13.59 -16.76 22.77
CA GLN A 369 15.05 -16.82 22.56
C GLN A 369 15.63 -15.57 21.86
N VAL A 370 14.95 -14.43 21.95
CA VAL A 370 15.42 -13.14 21.41
C VAL A 370 16.22 -12.43 22.50
N PRO A 371 17.33 -11.74 22.18
CA PRO A 371 18.06 -10.97 23.20
C PRO A 371 17.13 -9.99 23.90
N ALA A 372 17.35 -9.74 25.21
CA ALA A 372 16.55 -8.84 26.07
C ALA A 372 16.61 -7.34 25.71
N ASP A 373 16.88 -7.05 24.43
CA ASP A 373 16.81 -5.76 23.78
C ASP A 373 15.39 -5.58 23.20
N VAL A 374 14.76 -4.48 23.60
CA VAL A 374 13.40 -4.11 23.20
C VAL A 374 13.29 -3.89 21.69
N ASP A 375 14.37 -3.44 21.03
CA ASP A 375 14.39 -3.19 19.59
C ASP A 375 14.48 -4.52 18.81
N ALA A 376 15.31 -5.46 19.27
CA ALA A 376 15.38 -6.81 18.69
C ALA A 376 14.05 -7.58 18.84
N THR A 377 13.34 -7.35 19.95
CA THR A 377 12.02 -7.94 20.18
C THR A 377 10.96 -7.32 19.26
N HIS A 378 11.01 -6.01 19.00
CA HIS A 378 10.14 -5.34 18.03
C HIS A 378 10.42 -5.77 16.59
N ASP A 379 11.68 -5.94 16.22
CA ASP A 379 12.08 -6.37 14.87
C ASP A 379 11.66 -7.83 14.63
N ALA A 380 11.88 -8.73 15.60
CA ALA A 380 11.38 -10.09 15.54
C ALA A 380 9.84 -10.13 15.43
N LEU A 381 9.14 -9.19 16.10
CA LEU A 381 7.68 -9.06 16.02
C LEU A 381 7.23 -8.61 14.63
N ALA A 382 7.93 -7.64 14.05
CA ALA A 382 7.67 -7.14 12.71
C ALA A 382 7.90 -8.25 11.68
N ASP A 383 8.96 -9.04 11.84
CA ASP A 383 9.27 -10.16 10.97
C ASP A 383 8.25 -11.30 11.09
N ILE A 384 7.79 -11.64 12.30
CA ILE A 384 6.71 -12.62 12.48
C ILE A 384 5.42 -12.14 11.81
N LEU A 385 5.04 -10.86 11.99
CA LEU A 385 3.85 -10.27 11.36
C LEU A 385 3.97 -10.22 9.82
N VAL A 386 5.16 -9.93 9.31
CA VAL A 386 5.46 -9.94 7.87
C VAL A 386 5.44 -11.36 7.31
N GLN A 387 5.97 -12.35 8.03
CA GLN A 387 5.91 -13.77 7.64
C GLN A 387 4.46 -14.29 7.63
N MET A 388 3.64 -13.90 8.61
CA MET A 388 2.20 -14.18 8.63
C MET A 388 1.49 -13.54 7.42
N ALA A 389 1.86 -12.31 7.04
CA ALA A 389 1.34 -11.64 5.85
C ALA A 389 1.82 -12.27 4.54
N THR A 390 3.01 -12.88 4.53
CA THR A 390 3.64 -13.48 3.33
C THR A 390 3.15 -14.91 3.08
N ALA A 391 2.84 -15.69 4.12
CA ALA A 391 2.19 -17.00 4.00
C ALA A 391 0.81 -16.93 3.30
N ARG A 392 0.13 -15.77 3.38
CA ARG A 392 -1.06 -15.41 2.58
C ARG A 392 -0.83 -15.50 1.07
N GLY A 393 0.42 -15.27 0.62
CA GLY A 393 0.82 -15.29 -0.78
C GLY A 393 1.14 -16.69 -1.31
N SER A 394 1.73 -17.57 -0.49
CA SER A 394 2.12 -18.93 -0.91
C SER A 394 0.97 -19.94 -0.87
N LEU A 395 0.00 -19.77 0.04
CA LEU A 395 -1.20 -20.64 0.08
C LEU A 395 -2.13 -20.45 -1.14
N ASN A 396 -1.92 -19.42 -1.95
CA ASN A 396 -2.64 -19.17 -3.20
C ASN A 396 -1.86 -19.57 -4.47
N SER A 397 -0.60 -20.04 -4.36
CA SER A 397 0.23 -20.34 -5.55
C SER A 397 0.22 -21.80 -6.01
N ASP A 398 -0.28 -22.76 -5.23
CA ASP A 398 -0.22 -24.19 -5.59
C ASP A 398 -1.56 -24.81 -6.05
N LEU A 399 -2.51 -23.99 -6.53
CA LEU A 399 -3.78 -24.51 -7.08
C LEU A 399 -4.03 -24.23 -8.56
N PHE A 400 -3.17 -23.51 -9.28
CA PHE A 400 -3.26 -23.44 -10.74
C PHE A 400 -1.87 -23.33 -11.38
N VAL A 401 -1.48 -24.43 -12.04
CA VAL A 401 -0.38 -24.59 -13.00
C VAL A 401 -0.27 -23.42 -13.98
#